data_AF-A0A699T7J2-F1
#
_entry.id   AF-A0A699T7J2-F1
#
_cell.length_a   1.000
_cell.length_b   1.000
_cell.length_c   1.000
_cell.angle_alpha   90.00
_cell.angle_beta   90.00
_cell.angle_gamma   90.00
#
_symmetry.space_group_name_H-M   'P 1'
#
loop_
_entity.id
_entity.type
_entity.pdbx_description
1 polymer ?
#
loop_
_entity_poly.entity_id
_entity_poly.type
_entity_poly.pdbx_seq_one_letter_code
_entity_poly.pdbx_strand_id
1 'polypeptide(L)'
;MPLFDGVDVYGWVYQAERFFEVQGLNTTGERLRAAVLSLEGPALSWFRWINNREPFRNWEELKRRLLHRFQSSQDGNLHEQFFSISQQGTAHDYVTLFERMAAQLPGLSEEVLGGIFINGLKPE
;
A
#
# COMPACT_ATOMS: atom_id res chain seq x y z
N MET A 1 4.45 -15.00 4.12
CA MET A 1 3.97 -13.79 3.43
C MET A 1 2.57 -13.48 3.93
N PRO A 2 2.25 -12.21 4.27
CA PRO A 2 0.89 -11.81 4.68
C PRO A 2 -0.10 -12.03 3.54
N LEU A 3 -1.35 -12.39 3.88
CA LEU A 3 -2.43 -12.46 2.90
C LEU A 3 -2.83 -11.05 2.44
N PHE A 4 -3.30 -10.94 1.20
CA PHE A 4 -3.73 -9.67 0.60
C PHE A 4 -5.10 -9.79 -0.02
N ASP A 5 -6.05 -9.05 0.54
CA ASP A 5 -7.43 -8.96 0.07
C ASP A 5 -7.69 -7.73 -0.81
N GLY A 6 -6.76 -6.77 -0.84
CA GLY A 6 -6.90 -5.49 -1.54
C GLY A 6 -6.75 -4.26 -0.64
N VAL A 7 -6.70 -4.42 0.68
CA VAL A 7 -6.55 -3.32 1.63
C VAL A 7 -5.07 -3.01 1.87
N ASP A 8 -4.72 -1.72 1.88
CA ASP A 8 -3.36 -1.23 2.14
C ASP A 8 -2.29 -1.89 1.25
N VAL A 9 -2.42 -1.69 -0.07
CA VAL A 9 -1.50 -2.26 -1.05
C VAL A 9 -0.04 -1.85 -0.82
N TYR A 10 0.20 -0.65 -0.30
CA TYR A 10 1.55 -0.17 0.00
C TYR A 10 2.16 -0.92 1.20
N GLY A 11 1.41 -1.04 2.30
CA GLY A 11 1.83 -1.83 3.45
C GLY A 11 2.08 -3.29 3.10
N TRP A 12 1.21 -3.88 2.29
CA TRP A 12 1.40 -5.26 1.84
C TRP A 12 2.62 -5.43 0.94
N VAL A 13 2.84 -4.53 -0.04
CA VAL A 13 4.04 -4.56 -0.91
C VAL A 13 5.32 -4.43 -0.10
N TYR A 14 5.34 -3.54 0.90
CA TYR A 14 6.48 -3.41 1.81
C TYR A 14 6.78 -4.73 2.54
N GLN A 15 5.75 -5.37 3.12
CA GLN A 15 5.91 -6.64 3.82
C GLN A 15 6.31 -7.78 2.87
N ALA A 16 5.81 -7.79 1.64
CA ALA A 16 6.19 -8.72 0.58
C ALA A 16 7.69 -8.63 0.26
N GLU A 17 8.20 -7.42 0.04
CA GLU A 17 9.62 -7.20 -0.29
C GLU A 17 10.55 -7.66 0.83
N ARG A 18 10.20 -7.34 2.09
CA ARG A 18 10.95 -7.83 3.25
C ARG A 18 10.88 -9.35 3.39
N PHE A 19 9.73 -9.96 3.10
CA PHE A 19 9.60 -11.41 3.10
C PHE A 19 10.53 -12.05 2.07
N PHE A 20 10.61 -11.49 0.85
CA PHE A 20 11.51 -11.99 -0.18
C PHE A 20 12.98 -11.90 0.23
N GLU A 21 13.37 -10.80 0.86
CA GLU A 21 14.72 -10.61 1.39
C GLU A 21 15.05 -11.67 2.45
N VAL A 22 14.19 -11.82 3.46
CA VAL A 22 14.41 -12.78 4.57
C VAL A 22 14.43 -14.23 4.09
N GLN A 23 13.60 -14.57 3.10
CA GLN A 23 13.54 -15.92 2.54
C GLN A 23 14.59 -16.17 1.44
N GLY A 24 15.40 -15.17 1.06
CA GLY A 24 16.39 -15.29 -0.01
C GLY A 24 15.79 -15.55 -1.39
N LEU A 25 14.58 -15.06 -1.67
CA LEU A 25 13.96 -15.18 -2.99
C LEU A 25 14.63 -14.20 -3.96
N ASN A 26 15.56 -14.71 -4.75
CA ASN A 26 16.43 -13.89 -5.60
C ASN A 26 15.92 -13.75 -7.03
N THR A 27 15.09 -14.69 -7.52
CA THR A 27 14.55 -14.60 -8.87
C THR A 27 13.19 -13.92 -8.88
N THR A 28 12.94 -13.13 -9.93
CA THR A 28 11.65 -12.43 -10.10
C THR A 28 10.47 -13.40 -10.26
N GLY A 29 10.71 -14.61 -10.77
CA GLY A 29 9.72 -15.67 -10.89
C GLY A 29 9.34 -16.32 -9.55
N GLU A 30 10.30 -16.53 -8.63
CA GLU A 30 10.00 -17.02 -7.28
C GLU A 30 9.18 -16.01 -6.50
N ARG A 31 9.57 -14.73 -6.54
CA ARG A 31 8.82 -13.62 -5.91
C ARG A 31 7.39 -13.54 -6.44
N LEU A 32 7.23 -13.65 -7.77
CA LEU A 32 5.90 -13.67 -8.40
C LEU A 32 5.05 -14.82 -7.87
N ARG A 33 5.57 -16.06 -7.86
CA ARG A 33 4.84 -17.23 -7.36
C ARG A 33 4.45 -17.08 -5.89
N ALA A 34 5.39 -16.65 -5.04
CA ALA A 34 5.14 -16.42 -3.62
C ALA A 34 4.05 -15.36 -3.42
N ALA A 35 4.11 -14.26 -4.16
CA ALA A 35 3.11 -13.21 -4.10
C ALA A 35 1.71 -13.69 -4.49
N VAL A 36 1.59 -14.41 -5.60
CA VAL A 36 0.31 -14.93 -6.09
C VAL A 36 -0.32 -15.89 -5.09
N LEU A 37 0.48 -16.70 -4.40
CA LEU A 37 -0.02 -17.62 -3.36
C LEU A 37 -0.62 -16.90 -2.15
N SER A 38 -0.24 -15.64 -1.91
CA SER A 38 -0.75 -14.83 -0.80
C SER A 38 -1.93 -13.93 -1.16
N LEU A 39 -2.39 -13.94 -2.42
CA LEU A 39 -3.57 -13.17 -2.82
C LEU A 39 -4.84 -13.90 -2.39
N GLU A 40 -5.80 -13.16 -1.84
CA GLU A 40 -7.13 -13.66 -1.47
C GLU A 40 -8.25 -12.69 -1.87
N GLY A 41 -9.49 -13.13 -1.70
CA GLY A 41 -10.68 -12.29 -1.88
C GLY A 41 -10.72 -11.49 -3.20
N PRO A 42 -10.99 -10.16 -3.13
CA PRO A 42 -11.00 -9.28 -4.30
C PRO A 42 -9.68 -9.25 -5.08
N ALA A 43 -8.53 -9.27 -4.39
CA ALA A 43 -7.21 -9.26 -5.03
C ALA A 43 -6.97 -10.51 -5.88
N LEU A 44 -7.28 -11.69 -5.37
CA LEU A 44 -7.18 -12.94 -6.12
C LEU A 44 -8.12 -12.99 -7.32
N SER A 45 -9.35 -12.49 -7.14
CA SER A 45 -10.35 -12.43 -8.22
C SER A 45 -9.88 -11.53 -9.37
N TRP A 46 -9.34 -10.36 -9.03
CA TRP A 46 -8.73 -9.45 -10.01
C TRP A 46 -7.53 -10.08 -10.72
N PHE A 47 -6.62 -10.71 -9.97
CA PHE A 47 -5.43 -11.36 -10.54
C PHE A 47 -5.82 -12.42 -11.58
N ARG A 48 -6.77 -13.31 -11.25
CA ARG A 48 -7.24 -14.35 -12.18
C ARG A 48 -7.82 -13.75 -13.46
N TRP A 49 -8.60 -12.69 -13.34
CA TRP A 49 -9.21 -12.01 -14.49
C TRP A 49 -8.18 -11.41 -15.45
N ILE A 50 -7.19 -10.68 -14.92
CA ILE A 50 -6.17 -10.04 -15.76
C ILE A 50 -5.15 -11.05 -16.30
N ASN A 51 -4.72 -12.02 -15.47
CA ASN A 51 -3.70 -13.00 -15.87
C ASN A 51 -4.16 -13.90 -17.02
N ASN A 52 -5.46 -14.17 -17.15
CA ASN A 52 -6.02 -14.93 -18.27
C ASN A 52 -5.99 -14.16 -19.61
N ARG A 53 -5.83 -12.84 -19.57
CA ARG A 53 -5.80 -11.96 -20.75
C ARG A 53 -4.38 -11.53 -21.06
N GLU A 54 -3.64 -11.20 -20.01
CA GLU A 54 -2.29 -10.69 -20.07
C GLU A 54 -1.49 -11.25 -18.89
N PRO A 55 -0.82 -12.40 -19.09
CA PRO A 55 -0.04 -13.04 -18.04
C PRO A 55 1.09 -12.16 -17.52
N PHE A 56 1.28 -12.16 -16.20
CA PHE A 56 2.37 -11.43 -15.56
C PHE A 56 3.72 -12.10 -15.82
N ARG A 57 4.74 -11.30 -16.16
CA ARG A 57 6.08 -11.82 -16.48
C ARG A 57 6.99 -11.90 -15.27
N ASN A 58 6.79 -11.03 -14.29
CA ASN A 58 7.63 -10.91 -13.11
C ASN A 58 6.91 -10.19 -11.98
N TRP A 59 7.53 -10.21 -10.80
CA TRP A 59 7.07 -9.50 -9.61
C TRP A 59 6.88 -8.00 -9.83
N GLU A 60 7.81 -7.30 -10.50
CA GLU A 60 7.72 -5.84 -10.69
C GLU A 60 6.47 -5.43 -11.48
N GLU A 61 6.11 -6.24 -12.47
CA GLU A 61 4.88 -6.03 -13.23
C GLU A 61 3.63 -6.25 -12.37
N LEU A 62 3.60 -7.30 -11.54
CA LEU A 62 2.51 -7.54 -10.61
C LEU A 62 2.38 -6.40 -9.60
N LYS A 63 3.49 -6.00 -8.96
CA LYS A 63 3.58 -4.90 -8.00
C LYS A 63 2.99 -3.61 -8.58
N ARG A 64 3.44 -3.19 -9.77
CA ARG A 64 2.95 -1.97 -10.44
C ARG A 64 1.44 -2.00 -10.68
N ARG A 65 0.91 -3.13 -11.17
CA ARG A 65 -0.54 -3.26 -11.46
C ARG A 65 -1.38 -3.36 -10.18
N LEU A 66 -0.86 -4.00 -9.13
CA LEU A 66 -1.50 -4.03 -7.82
C LEU A 66 -1.62 -2.63 -7.24
N LEU A 67 -0.52 -1.87 -7.22
CA LEU A 67 -0.50 -0.48 -6.76
C LEU A 67 -1.54 0.35 -7.54
N HIS A 68 -1.55 0.27 -8.87
CA HIS A 68 -2.54 1.00 -9.67
C HIS A 68 -4.00 0.58 -9.38
N ARG A 69 -4.26 -0.70 -9.11
CA ARG A 69 -5.62 -1.23 -8.93
C ARG A 69 -6.19 -0.98 -7.53
N PHE A 70 -5.34 -1.11 -6.51
CA PHE A 70 -5.71 -1.15 -5.09
C PHE A 70 -5.17 0.04 -4.29
N GLN A 71 -4.46 0.98 -4.93
CA GLN A 71 -4.33 2.31 -4.33
C GLN A 71 -5.74 2.85 -4.11
N SER A 72 -6.01 3.30 -2.88
CA SER A 72 -7.29 3.91 -2.54
C SER A 72 -7.56 5.04 -3.54
N SER A 73 -8.65 4.91 -4.29
CA SER A 73 -9.14 5.91 -5.25
C SER A 73 -9.82 7.07 -4.53
N GLN A 74 -9.18 7.61 -3.48
CA GLN A 74 -9.53 8.92 -2.95
C GLN A 74 -8.83 9.92 -3.89
N ASP A 75 -9.59 10.83 -4.47
CA ASP A 75 -9.11 11.75 -5.52
C ASP A 75 -7.76 12.38 -5.16
N GLY A 76 -6.76 12.17 -6.02
CA GLY A 76 -5.43 12.76 -5.91
C GLY A 76 -4.28 11.77 -5.70
N ASN A 77 -3.06 12.25 -5.92
CA ASN A 77 -1.84 11.50 -5.64
C ASN A 77 -1.61 11.33 -4.12
N LEU A 78 -0.70 10.44 -3.72
CA LEU A 78 -0.43 10.17 -2.29
C LEU A 78 -0.16 11.44 -1.46
N HIS A 79 0.49 12.46 -2.03
CA HIS A 79 0.71 13.73 -1.34
C HIS A 79 -0.60 14.50 -1.15
N GLU A 80 -1.45 14.59 -2.17
CA GLU A 80 -2.76 15.27 -2.09
C GLU A 80 -3.68 14.58 -1.07
N GLN A 81 -3.69 13.25 -1.05
CA GLN A 81 -4.43 12.48 -0.04
C GLN A 81 -3.86 12.71 1.35
N PHE A 82 -2.53 12.76 1.51
CA PHE A 82 -1.90 13.01 2.81
C PHE A 82 -2.13 14.43 3.31
N PHE A 83 -2.09 15.43 2.44
CA PHE A 83 -2.36 16.82 2.81
C PHE A 83 -3.82 17.10 3.16
N SER A 84 -4.74 16.22 2.77
CA SER A 84 -6.19 16.37 3.03
C SER A 84 -6.70 15.55 4.22
N ILE A 85 -5.85 14.78 4.90
CA ILE A 85 -6.29 14.03 6.09
C ILE A 85 -6.74 14.97 7.20
N SER A 86 -7.83 14.60 7.86
CA SER A 86 -8.37 15.32 9.01
C SER A 86 -9.00 14.33 9.98
N GLN A 87 -8.98 14.68 11.27
CA GLN A 87 -9.57 13.86 12.33
C GLN A 87 -11.09 13.82 12.16
N GLN A 88 -11.63 12.67 11.75
CA GLN A 88 -13.09 12.49 11.68
C GLN A 88 -13.66 11.85 12.97
N GLY A 89 -12.91 10.93 13.59
CA GLY A 89 -13.30 10.21 14.80
C GLY A 89 -12.41 10.55 16.00
N THR A 90 -11.90 9.53 16.69
CA THR A 90 -11.03 9.73 17.84
C THR A 90 -9.64 10.23 17.41
N ALA A 91 -8.92 10.88 18.33
CA ALA A 91 -7.54 11.27 18.08
C ALA A 91 -6.65 10.04 17.76
N HIS A 92 -6.94 8.88 18.36
CA HIS A 92 -6.21 7.64 18.11
C HIS A 92 -6.39 7.14 16.66
N ASP A 93 -7.62 7.17 16.15
CA ASP A 93 -7.90 6.78 14.76
C ASP A 93 -7.18 7.73 13.78
N TYR A 94 -7.16 9.02 14.10
CA TYR A 94 -6.43 10.02 13.31
C TYR A 94 -4.93 9.78 13.30
N VAL A 95 -4.31 9.52 14.46
CA VAL A 95 -2.88 9.17 14.55
C VAL A 95 -2.58 7.93 13.71
N THR A 96 -3.41 6.89 13.81
CA THR A 96 -3.23 5.65 13.04
C THR A 96 -3.35 5.90 11.53
N LEU A 97 -4.26 6.78 11.10
CA LEU A 97 -4.39 7.19 9.70
C LEU A 97 -3.16 8.00 9.25
N PHE A 98 -2.70 8.94 10.08
CA PHE A 98 -1.54 9.78 9.80
C PHE A 98 -0.28 8.94 9.61
N GLU A 99 0.03 8.03 10.54
CA GLU A 99 1.19 7.14 10.48
C GLU A 99 1.18 6.28 9.22
N ARG A 100 0.01 5.71 8.88
CA ARG A 100 -0.17 4.90 7.68
C ARG A 100 0.11 5.67 6.40
N MET A 101 -0.34 6.93 6.33
CA MET A 101 -0.12 7.77 5.15
C MET A 101 1.31 8.30 5.08
N ALA A 102 1.90 8.71 6.20
CA ALA A 102 3.27 9.18 6.29
C ALA A 102 4.29 8.07 5.93
N ALA A 103 4.03 6.82 6.31
CA ALA A 103 4.87 5.68 5.96
C ALA A 103 4.99 5.44 4.45
N GLN A 104 4.03 5.91 3.66
CA GLN A 104 4.04 5.83 2.20
C GLN A 104 4.85 6.94 1.53
N LEU A 105 5.30 7.95 2.29
CA LEU A 105 6.02 9.13 1.80
C LEU A 105 7.37 9.34 2.53
N PRO A 106 8.32 8.38 2.40
CA PRO A 106 9.65 8.51 3.01
C PRO A 106 10.46 9.59 2.29
N GLY A 107 10.37 10.83 2.78
CA GLY A 107 11.05 11.98 2.17
C GLY A 107 10.50 13.34 2.60
N LEU A 108 9.37 13.38 3.30
CA LEU A 108 8.86 14.61 3.92
C LEU A 108 9.69 14.96 5.16
N SER A 109 9.97 16.26 5.34
CA SER A 109 10.64 16.75 6.56
C SER A 109 9.72 16.66 7.78
N GLU A 110 10.31 16.53 8.97
CA GLU A 110 9.55 16.54 10.23
C GLU A 110 8.73 17.82 10.42
N GLU A 111 9.22 18.96 9.93
CA GLU A 111 8.51 20.23 9.96
C GLU A 111 7.20 20.17 9.14
N VAL A 112 7.26 19.59 7.93
CA VAL A 112 6.08 19.42 7.08
C VAL A 112 5.11 18.41 7.70
N LEU A 113 5.62 17.29 8.22
CA LEU A 113 4.81 16.29 8.92
C LEU A 113 4.09 16.89 10.13
N GLY A 114 4.79 17.67 10.94
CA GLY A 114 4.22 18.36 12.10
C GLY A 114 3.13 19.36 11.71
N GLY A 115 3.36 20.16 10.67
CA GLY A 115 2.37 21.12 10.16
C GLY A 115 1.07 20.43 9.71
N ILE A 116 1.17 19.33 8.97
CA ILE A 116 0.01 18.55 8.52
C ILE A 116 -0.71 17.92 9.71
N PHE A 117 0.04 17.34 10.65
CA PHE A 117 -0.52 16.70 11.83
C PHE A 117 -1.40 17.67 12.63
N ILE A 118 -0.87 18.87 12.92
CA ILE A 118 -1.58 19.90 13.69
C ILE A 118 -2.78 20.46 12.90
N ASN A 119 -2.61 20.73 11.60
CA ASN A 119 -3.70 21.27 10.77
C ASN A 119 -4.88 20.30 10.59
N GLY A 120 -4.64 18.99 10.64
CA GLY A 120 -5.67 17.97 10.51
C GLY A 120 -6.40 17.62 11.82
N LEU A 121 -5.93 18.07 12.99
CA LEU A 121 -6.62 17.86 14.26
C LEU A 121 -7.90 18.70 14.35
N LYS A 122 -8.96 18.14 14.96
CA LYS A 122 -10.17 18.92 15.25
C LYS A 122 -9.90 19.89 16.41
N PRO A 123 -10.35 21.15 16.33
CA PRO A 123 -10.38 22.02 17.50
C PRO A 123 -11.34 21.46 18.56
N GLU A 124 -10.99 21.63 19.83
CA GLU A 124 -11.80 21.22 20.98
C GLU A 124 -13.15 21.98 21.07
#